data_AF-A0A502CSK5-F1
#
_entry.id   AF-A0A502CSK5-F1
#
_cell.length_a   1.000
_cell.length_b   1.000
_cell.length_c   1.000
_cell.angle_alpha   90.00
_cell.angle_beta   90.00
_cell.angle_gamma   90.00
#
_symmetry.space_group_name_H-M   'P 1'
#
loop_
_entity.id
_entity.type
_entity.pdbx_description
1 polymer ?
#
loop_
_entity_poly.entity_id
_entity_poly.type
_entity_poly.pdbx_seq_one_letter_code
_entity_poly.pdbx_strand_id
1 'polypeptide(L)'
;MLMALLATPALAADAMPGTVAIGGGVIATKLATLRANTFVWDDQGVTQPVSIVISIPDQKAYVYRGETMVAASSVSTGKDGKDTPVGTFPILQKEEMHHSNLYDSAPMPFMQRLTWDGVAIHAGRNPGFPASHGCVRVPRAFAEKLFTVTTLGTPVMVTQASASEGFVPPRPYDAAKMAAATADANAAQFDAVMNTMNR
;
A
#
# COMPACT_ATOMS: atom_id res chain seq x y z
N MET A 1 19.83 -55.15 39.77
CA MET A 1 20.19 -53.90 39.06
C MET A 1 19.33 -53.84 37.81
N LEU A 2 18.13 -53.25 37.91
CA LEU A 2 17.15 -53.16 36.83
C LEU A 2 16.73 -51.69 36.76
N MET A 3 17.24 -50.95 35.76
CA MET A 3 16.89 -49.55 35.55
C MET A 3 15.55 -49.47 34.80
N ALA A 4 14.55 -48.88 35.46
CA ALA A 4 13.29 -48.50 34.84
C ALA A 4 13.48 -47.17 34.08
N LEU A 5 13.30 -47.20 32.76
CA LEU A 5 13.33 -46.04 31.89
C LEU A 5 11.94 -45.37 31.92
N LEU A 6 11.83 -44.21 32.57
CA LEU A 6 10.61 -43.40 32.54
C LEU A 6 10.53 -42.64 31.21
N ALA A 7 9.58 -43.03 30.36
CA ALA A 7 9.21 -42.26 29.18
C ALA A 7 8.32 -41.09 29.61
N THR A 8 8.77 -39.87 29.37
CA THR A 8 7.95 -38.66 29.48
C THR A 8 7.04 -38.54 28.24
N PRO A 9 5.76 -38.18 28.37
CA PRO A 9 4.95 -37.83 27.22
C PRO A 9 5.38 -36.44 26.75
N ALA A 10 5.81 -36.35 25.48
CA ALA A 10 5.97 -35.07 24.81
C ALA A 10 4.57 -34.45 24.62
N LEU A 11 4.36 -33.27 25.21
CA LEU A 11 3.23 -32.41 24.89
C LEU A 11 3.24 -32.12 23.38
N ALA A 12 2.18 -32.52 22.70
CA ALA A 12 1.90 -32.11 21.34
C ALA A 12 1.76 -30.58 21.34
N ALA A 13 2.74 -29.88 20.77
CA ALA A 13 2.62 -28.47 20.46
C ALA A 13 1.58 -28.33 19.34
N ASP A 14 0.45 -27.74 19.69
CA ASP A 14 -0.62 -27.36 18.77
C ASP A 14 -0.04 -26.48 17.66
N ALA A 15 -0.28 -26.87 16.41
CA ALA A 15 0.20 -26.15 15.24
C ALA A 15 -0.48 -24.78 15.15
N MET A 16 0.29 -23.71 15.35
CA MET A 16 -0.16 -22.35 15.07
C MET A 16 -0.51 -22.23 13.58
N PRO A 17 -1.71 -21.71 13.21
CA PRO A 17 -2.05 -21.49 11.82
C PRO A 17 -1.33 -20.25 11.29
N GLY A 18 -0.72 -20.38 10.09
CA GLY A 18 -0.38 -19.24 9.24
C GLY A 18 1.10 -18.83 9.19
N THR A 19 2.02 -19.77 8.91
CA THR A 19 3.29 -19.36 8.30
C THR A 19 3.06 -19.18 6.79
N VAL A 20 3.02 -17.92 6.36
CA VAL A 20 2.93 -17.51 4.95
C VAL A 20 4.08 -18.13 4.16
N ALA A 21 3.75 -18.92 3.12
CA ALA A 21 4.73 -19.50 2.24
C ALA A 21 5.45 -18.40 1.44
N ILE A 22 6.77 -18.35 1.60
CA ILE A 22 7.62 -17.27 1.12
C ILE A 22 7.90 -17.46 -0.38
N GLY A 23 7.09 -16.81 -1.22
CA GLY A 23 7.57 -16.22 -2.49
C GLY A 23 8.47 -14.98 -2.25
N GLY A 24 8.61 -14.56 -0.98
CA GLY A 24 9.30 -13.34 -0.55
C GLY A 24 10.82 -13.43 -0.38
N GLY A 25 11.52 -14.51 -0.74
CA GLY A 25 12.97 -14.63 -0.48
C GLY A 25 13.79 -13.55 -1.20
N VAL A 26 13.54 -13.37 -2.50
CA VAL A 26 14.26 -12.36 -3.31
C VAL A 26 13.77 -10.94 -3.02
N ILE A 27 12.46 -10.75 -2.86
CA ILE A 27 11.89 -9.43 -2.58
C ILE A 27 12.31 -8.95 -1.18
N ALA A 28 12.27 -9.80 -0.15
CA ALA A 28 12.66 -9.43 1.21
C ALA A 28 14.15 -9.05 1.29
N THR A 29 15.04 -9.82 0.64
CA THR A 29 16.46 -9.48 0.58
C THR A 29 16.70 -8.15 -0.15
N LYS A 30 16.01 -7.91 -1.27
CA LYS A 30 16.12 -6.63 -2.01
C LYS A 30 15.49 -5.46 -1.25
N LEU A 31 14.41 -5.70 -0.52
CA LEU A 31 13.72 -4.72 0.30
C LEU A 31 14.62 -4.17 1.42
N ALA A 32 15.43 -5.03 2.03
CA ALA A 32 16.38 -4.67 3.08
C ALA A 32 17.46 -3.68 2.60
N THR A 33 17.77 -3.68 1.29
CA THR A 33 18.78 -2.80 0.67
C THR A 33 18.16 -1.73 -0.23
N LEU A 34 16.83 -1.55 -0.17
CA LEU A 34 16.11 -0.64 -1.06
C LEU A 34 16.47 0.81 -0.75
N ARG A 35 16.99 1.51 -1.77
CA ARG A 35 17.40 2.92 -1.68
C ARG A 35 16.28 3.87 -2.10
N ALA A 36 16.42 5.14 -1.75
CA ALA A 36 15.55 6.20 -2.24
C ALA A 36 15.44 6.18 -3.78
N ASN A 37 14.25 6.44 -4.29
CA ASN A 37 13.91 6.39 -5.71
C ASN A 37 14.15 5.03 -6.41
N THR A 38 14.20 3.93 -5.66
CA THR A 38 14.31 2.56 -6.21
C THR A 38 13.11 1.70 -5.81
N PHE A 39 12.93 0.61 -6.54
CA PHE A 39 11.88 -0.39 -6.30
C PHE A 39 12.36 -1.79 -6.69
N VAL A 40 11.67 -2.81 -6.20
CA VAL A 40 11.75 -4.21 -6.61
C VAL A 40 10.35 -4.65 -7.03
N TRP A 41 10.26 -5.42 -8.12
CA TRP A 41 9.00 -5.95 -8.62
C TRP A 41 9.23 -7.36 -9.14
N ASP A 42 8.39 -8.28 -8.70
CA ASP A 42 8.38 -9.67 -9.11
C ASP A 42 7.01 -10.27 -8.85
N ASP A 43 6.18 -10.35 -9.90
CA ASP A 43 4.81 -10.85 -9.78
C ASP A 43 4.72 -12.38 -9.79
N GLN A 44 5.79 -13.09 -10.15
CA GLN A 44 5.87 -14.55 -10.19
C GLN A 44 4.68 -15.22 -10.92
N GLY A 45 4.01 -14.51 -11.86
CA GLY A 45 2.80 -14.98 -12.54
C GLY A 45 1.55 -15.11 -11.66
N VAL A 46 1.57 -14.55 -10.44
CA VAL A 46 0.46 -14.52 -9.48
C VAL A 46 -0.64 -13.60 -10.03
N THR A 47 -1.89 -14.07 -10.11
CA THR A 47 -3.02 -13.36 -10.76
C THR A 47 -4.06 -12.83 -9.78
N GLN A 48 -3.84 -13.05 -8.48
CA GLN A 48 -4.76 -12.66 -7.42
C GLN A 48 -4.96 -11.14 -7.38
N PRO A 49 -6.09 -10.66 -6.86
CA PRO A 49 -6.37 -9.25 -6.70
C PRO A 49 -5.26 -8.51 -5.94
N VAL A 50 -5.00 -7.27 -6.37
CA VAL A 50 -3.94 -6.42 -5.82
C VAL A 50 -4.42 -5.71 -4.56
N SER A 51 -3.52 -5.56 -3.59
CA SER A 51 -3.65 -4.61 -2.48
C SER A 51 -2.32 -3.91 -2.20
N ILE A 52 -2.37 -2.74 -1.57
CA ILE A 52 -1.20 -1.90 -1.32
C ILE A 52 -1.16 -1.50 0.15
N VAL A 53 0.03 -1.56 0.74
CA VAL A 53 0.32 -0.96 2.04
C VAL A 53 1.39 0.12 1.86
N ILE A 54 1.16 1.30 2.41
CA ILE A 54 2.07 2.43 2.42
C ILE A 54 2.42 2.70 3.88
N SER A 55 3.66 2.41 4.25
CA SER A 55 4.19 2.73 5.57
C SER A 55 4.88 4.09 5.51
N ILE A 56 4.32 5.04 6.26
CA ILE A 56 4.91 6.37 6.43
C ILE A 56 6.27 6.30 7.13
N PRO A 57 6.46 5.59 8.27
CA PRO A 57 7.77 5.55 8.93
C PRO A 57 8.84 4.84 8.08
N ASP A 58 8.49 3.80 7.33
CA ASP A 58 9.46 3.12 6.46
C ASP A 58 9.78 3.93 5.19
N GLN A 59 8.91 4.88 4.83
CA GLN A 59 8.87 5.51 3.51
C GLN A 59 8.89 4.46 2.39
N LYS A 60 8.02 3.44 2.53
CA LYS A 60 7.87 2.37 1.54
C LYS A 60 6.42 2.07 1.21
N ALA A 61 6.21 1.65 -0.03
CA ALA A 61 4.99 1.00 -0.50
C ALA A 61 5.28 -0.48 -0.73
N TYR A 62 4.35 -1.33 -0.31
CA TYR A 62 4.37 -2.78 -0.45
C TYR A 62 3.14 -3.19 -1.26
N VAL A 63 3.34 -3.95 -2.32
CA VAL A 63 2.27 -4.42 -3.21
C VAL A 63 2.09 -5.90 -3.02
N TYR A 64 0.85 -6.30 -2.79
CA TYR A 64 0.46 -7.68 -2.56
C TYR A 64 -0.47 -8.16 -3.65
N ARG A 65 -0.41 -9.46 -3.93
CA ARG A 65 -1.44 -10.22 -4.63
C ARG A 65 -1.88 -11.36 -3.73
N GLY A 66 -3.11 -11.27 -3.22
CA GLY A 66 -3.52 -12.11 -2.08
C GLY A 66 -2.59 -11.89 -0.88
N GLU A 67 -1.95 -12.95 -0.41
CA GLU A 67 -1.01 -12.90 0.72
C GLU A 67 0.46 -12.75 0.29
N THR A 68 0.74 -12.81 -1.01
CA THR A 68 2.11 -12.76 -1.53
C THR A 68 2.51 -11.33 -1.84
N MET A 69 3.58 -10.84 -1.19
CA MET A 69 4.20 -9.58 -1.60
C MET A 69 4.87 -9.77 -2.96
N VAL A 70 4.49 -8.96 -3.94
CA VAL A 70 4.99 -9.01 -5.33
C VAL A 70 5.84 -7.80 -5.69
N ALA A 71 5.76 -6.71 -4.92
CA ALA A 71 6.63 -5.58 -5.15
C ALA A 71 6.83 -4.74 -3.88
N ALA A 72 7.92 -3.99 -3.87
CA ALA A 72 8.12 -2.93 -2.90
C ALA A 72 8.84 -1.74 -3.56
N SER A 73 8.48 -0.53 -3.14
CA SER A 73 9.11 0.70 -3.61
C SER A 73 9.39 1.64 -2.45
N SER A 74 10.48 2.38 -2.55
CA SER A 74 10.60 3.62 -1.76
C SER A 74 9.48 4.58 -2.16
N VAL A 75 9.02 5.40 -1.22
CA VAL A 75 8.06 6.48 -1.46
C VAL A 75 8.55 7.79 -0.86
N SER A 76 7.89 8.88 -1.24
CA SER A 76 7.99 10.15 -0.52
C SER A 76 6.59 10.69 -0.25
N THR A 77 6.19 10.63 1.03
CA THR A 77 4.87 11.06 1.53
C THR A 77 4.83 12.56 1.85
N GLY A 78 3.72 13.02 2.41
CA GLY A 78 3.51 14.39 2.85
C GLY A 78 4.48 14.83 3.94
N LYS A 79 5.06 16.03 3.80
CA LYS A 79 5.88 16.67 4.85
C LYS A 79 5.00 17.18 6.00
N ASP A 80 5.62 17.51 7.13
CA ASP A 80 4.96 18.15 8.27
C ASP A 80 4.02 19.31 7.84
N GLY A 81 2.79 19.26 8.34
CA GLY A 81 1.73 20.23 8.03
C GLY A 81 1.08 20.02 6.65
N LYS A 82 1.47 18.97 5.93
CA LYS A 82 0.88 18.49 4.66
C LYS A 82 0.86 16.97 4.64
N ASP A 83 0.46 16.39 5.76
CA ASP A 83 0.59 14.97 6.04
C ASP A 83 -0.22 14.11 5.06
N THR A 84 0.28 12.91 4.76
CA THR A 84 -0.51 11.91 4.05
C THR A 84 -1.49 11.29 5.06
N PRO A 85 -2.81 11.27 4.76
CA PRO A 85 -3.80 10.74 5.68
C PRO A 85 -3.62 9.23 5.89
N VAL A 86 -3.78 8.79 7.14
CA VAL A 86 -3.72 7.39 7.56
C VAL A 86 -5.11 6.76 7.44
N GLY A 87 -5.19 5.51 7.01
CA GLY A 87 -6.46 4.81 6.81
C GLY A 87 -6.39 3.82 5.65
N THR A 88 -7.54 3.22 5.31
CA THR A 88 -7.65 2.39 4.11
C THR A 88 -8.52 3.11 3.08
N PHE A 89 -7.97 3.28 1.88
CA PHE A 89 -8.58 4.03 0.80
C PHE A 89 -8.74 3.13 -0.43
N PRO A 90 -9.88 3.18 -1.13
CA PRO A 90 -9.95 2.62 -2.48
C PRO A 90 -9.25 3.56 -3.47
N ILE A 91 -8.76 3.01 -4.58
CA ILE A 91 -8.40 3.84 -5.74
C ILE A 91 -9.69 4.36 -6.40
N LEU A 92 -9.86 5.68 -6.39
CA LEU A 92 -11.06 6.37 -6.82
C LEU A 92 -11.03 6.77 -8.30
N GLN A 93 -9.85 7.14 -8.79
CA GLN A 93 -9.65 7.62 -10.14
C GLN A 93 -8.24 7.23 -10.59
N LYS A 94 -8.09 7.01 -11.90
CA LYS A 94 -6.80 6.76 -12.54
C LYS A 94 -6.66 7.63 -13.78
N GLU A 95 -5.51 8.27 -13.93
CA GLU A 95 -5.19 9.10 -15.10
C GLU A 95 -3.69 8.99 -15.40
N GLU A 96 -3.35 8.61 -16.64
CA GLU A 96 -1.95 8.42 -17.03
C GLU A 96 -1.15 9.71 -16.96
N MET A 97 -1.76 10.86 -17.27
CA MET A 97 -1.13 12.16 -17.25
C MET A 97 -2.05 13.20 -16.62
N HIS A 98 -2.12 13.21 -15.29
CA HIS A 98 -2.83 14.24 -14.54
C HIS A 98 -1.94 15.47 -14.32
N HIS A 99 -2.55 16.65 -14.24
CA HIS A 99 -1.89 17.88 -13.81
C HIS A 99 -2.61 18.40 -12.56
N SER A 100 -1.85 18.78 -11.54
CA SER A 100 -2.43 19.17 -10.26
C SER A 100 -3.26 20.46 -10.36
N ASN A 101 -4.54 20.38 -9.98
CA ASN A 101 -5.43 21.55 -9.91
C ASN A 101 -5.03 22.55 -8.81
N LEU A 102 -4.27 22.11 -7.80
CA LEU A 102 -3.92 22.91 -6.61
C LEU A 102 -2.48 23.44 -6.63
N TYR A 103 -1.61 22.89 -7.48
CA TYR A 103 -0.17 23.16 -7.46
C TYR A 103 0.34 23.48 -8.85
N ASP A 104 -0.02 24.66 -9.39
CA ASP A 104 0.52 25.21 -10.64
C ASP A 104 0.56 24.21 -11.82
N SER A 105 -0.49 23.40 -11.96
CA SER A 105 -0.55 22.33 -12.98
C SER A 105 0.64 21.37 -12.93
N ALA A 106 1.24 21.14 -11.76
CA ALA A 106 2.39 20.26 -11.63
C ALA A 106 2.04 18.85 -12.16
N PRO A 107 2.89 18.24 -13.02
CA PRO A 107 2.61 16.96 -13.63
C PRO A 107 2.60 15.85 -12.58
N MET A 108 1.57 15.01 -12.64
CA MET A 108 1.37 13.82 -11.81
C MET A 108 1.19 12.59 -12.71
N PRO A 109 2.25 12.06 -13.34
CA PRO A 109 2.14 10.91 -14.23
C PRO A 109 1.71 9.66 -13.46
N PHE A 110 0.87 8.83 -14.09
CA PHE A 110 0.29 7.60 -13.54
C PHE A 110 -0.44 7.84 -12.21
N MET A 111 -1.24 8.91 -12.17
CA MET A 111 -1.98 9.32 -10.98
C MET A 111 -3.06 8.29 -10.64
N GLN A 112 -3.13 7.94 -9.35
CA GLN A 112 -4.13 7.07 -8.76
C GLN A 112 -4.67 7.74 -7.50
N ARG A 113 -5.89 8.30 -7.58
CA ARG A 113 -6.52 9.11 -6.53
C ARG A 113 -6.98 8.24 -5.37
N LEU A 114 -6.68 8.64 -4.14
CA LEU A 114 -7.08 7.99 -2.90
C LEU A 114 -8.20 8.75 -2.19
N THR A 115 -8.25 10.08 -2.34
CA THR A 115 -9.23 10.95 -1.70
C THR A 115 -9.71 12.04 -2.67
N TRP A 116 -10.94 12.52 -2.46
CA TRP A 116 -11.51 13.60 -3.28
C TRP A 116 -10.87 14.97 -3.04
N ASP A 117 -10.31 15.19 -1.84
CA ASP A 117 -9.59 16.42 -1.49
C ASP A 117 -8.18 16.50 -2.11
N GLY A 118 -7.71 15.46 -2.82
CA GLY A 118 -6.54 15.57 -3.70
C GLY A 118 -5.38 14.63 -3.44
N VAL A 119 -5.45 13.73 -2.46
CA VAL A 119 -4.35 12.78 -2.18
C VAL A 119 -4.35 11.66 -3.21
N ALA A 120 -3.19 11.40 -3.79
CA ALA A 120 -3.00 10.39 -4.81
C ALA A 120 -1.61 9.72 -4.73
N ILE A 121 -1.49 8.53 -5.29
CA ILE A 121 -0.21 7.91 -5.66
C ILE A 121 0.14 8.38 -7.07
N HIS A 122 1.37 8.85 -7.31
CA HIS A 122 1.80 9.22 -8.65
C HIS A 122 3.34 9.22 -8.79
N ALA A 123 3.83 9.22 -10.03
CA ALA A 123 5.25 9.41 -10.29
C ALA A 123 5.71 10.81 -9.86
N GLY A 124 6.86 10.89 -9.19
CA GLY A 124 7.41 12.18 -8.79
C GLY A 124 8.79 12.07 -8.14
N ARG A 125 9.38 13.22 -7.80
CA ARG A 125 10.67 13.25 -7.09
C ARG A 125 10.54 12.50 -5.76
N ASN A 126 11.37 11.48 -5.57
CA ASN A 126 11.36 10.67 -4.37
C ASN A 126 12.73 10.72 -3.68
N PRO A 127 12.92 11.62 -2.70
CA PRO A 127 14.19 11.72 -1.97
C PRO A 127 14.33 10.67 -0.84
N GLY A 128 13.35 9.79 -0.63
CA GLY A 128 13.38 8.76 0.43
C GLY A 128 12.94 9.26 1.82
N PHE A 129 12.38 10.47 1.90
CA PHE A 129 11.78 11.04 3.11
C PHE A 129 10.52 11.84 2.76
N PRO A 130 9.64 12.15 3.75
CA PRO A 130 8.43 12.91 3.50
C PRO A 130 8.74 14.32 2.96
N ALA A 131 8.25 14.63 1.77
CA ALA A 131 8.57 15.88 1.08
C ALA A 131 7.52 16.29 0.04
N SER A 132 6.34 15.68 0.04
CA SER A 132 5.20 16.07 -0.81
C SER A 132 4.24 17.00 -0.07
N HIS A 133 3.14 17.37 -0.73
CA HIS A 133 2.02 18.08 -0.11
C HIS A 133 0.83 17.15 0.22
N GLY A 134 1.10 15.90 0.57
CA GLY A 134 0.10 14.89 0.97
C GLY A 134 0.08 13.67 0.05
N CYS A 135 0.33 13.86 -1.25
CA CYS A 135 0.44 12.76 -2.21
C CYS A 135 1.59 11.80 -1.90
N VAL A 136 1.48 10.56 -2.38
CA VAL A 136 2.53 9.55 -2.26
C VAL A 136 3.30 9.48 -3.57
N ARG A 137 4.52 10.02 -3.57
CA ARG A 137 5.37 10.03 -4.77
C ARG A 137 6.19 8.76 -4.85
N VAL A 138 6.19 8.14 -6.04
CA VAL A 138 6.93 6.91 -6.34
C VAL A 138 7.85 7.07 -7.56
N PRO A 139 8.86 6.20 -7.76
CA PRO A 139 9.66 6.17 -8.98
C PRO A 139 8.77 5.96 -10.21
N ARG A 140 9.08 6.64 -11.32
CA ARG A 140 8.22 6.63 -12.53
C ARG A 140 7.94 5.22 -13.06
N ALA A 141 8.98 4.39 -13.20
CA ALA A 141 8.82 3.01 -13.71
C ALA A 141 8.01 2.11 -12.76
N PHE A 142 8.06 2.38 -11.45
CA PHE A 142 7.17 1.71 -10.50
C PHE A 142 5.74 2.20 -10.64
N ALA A 143 5.53 3.52 -10.79
CA ALA A 143 4.21 4.11 -10.97
C ALA A 143 3.49 3.55 -12.20
N GLU A 144 4.20 3.42 -13.31
CA GLU A 144 3.71 2.81 -14.56
C GLU A 144 3.29 1.35 -14.34
N LYS A 145 4.16 0.52 -13.74
CA LYS A 145 3.84 -0.88 -13.41
C LYS A 145 2.66 -1.01 -12.43
N LEU A 146 2.62 -0.15 -11.41
CA LEU A 146 1.52 -0.14 -10.46
C LEU A 146 0.21 0.21 -11.17
N PHE A 147 0.24 1.21 -12.05
CA PHE A 147 -0.92 1.63 -12.83
C PHE A 147 -1.45 0.53 -13.74
N THR A 148 -0.64 -0.39 -14.25
CA THR A 148 -1.18 -1.48 -15.07
C THR A 148 -1.87 -2.58 -14.25
N VAL A 149 -1.47 -2.78 -13.00
CA VAL A 149 -2.00 -3.90 -12.19
C VAL A 149 -3.14 -3.53 -11.24
N THR A 150 -3.30 -2.25 -10.92
CA THR A 150 -4.40 -1.77 -10.08
C THR A 150 -5.66 -1.50 -10.89
N THR A 151 -6.80 -1.45 -10.21
CA THR A 151 -8.08 -1.02 -10.77
C THR A 151 -8.75 -0.03 -9.82
N LEU A 152 -9.86 0.57 -10.25
CA LEU A 152 -10.72 1.28 -9.30
C LEU A 152 -11.16 0.31 -8.19
N GLY A 153 -11.18 0.80 -6.95
CA GLY A 153 -11.48 -0.01 -5.77
C GLY A 153 -10.31 -0.84 -5.22
N THR A 154 -9.14 -0.88 -5.86
CA THR A 154 -7.96 -1.52 -5.25
C THR A 154 -7.70 -0.89 -3.87
N PRO A 155 -7.61 -1.67 -2.78
CA PRO A 155 -7.35 -1.13 -1.45
C PRO A 155 -5.91 -0.65 -1.30
N VAL A 156 -5.78 0.52 -0.69
CA VAL A 156 -4.52 1.13 -0.28
C VAL A 156 -4.60 1.47 1.20
N MET A 157 -3.86 0.75 2.03
CA MET A 157 -3.70 1.07 3.44
C MET A 157 -2.52 2.01 3.62
N VAL A 158 -2.73 3.18 4.19
CA VAL A 158 -1.68 4.09 4.67
C VAL A 158 -1.58 3.94 6.18
N THR A 159 -0.39 3.70 6.71
CA THR A 159 -0.16 3.36 8.12
C THR A 159 1.04 4.08 8.75
N GLN A 160 0.97 4.22 10.08
CA GLN A 160 2.08 4.64 10.94
C GLN A 160 2.86 3.45 11.53
N ALA A 161 2.49 2.22 11.17
CA ALA A 161 3.24 1.01 11.55
C ALA A 161 4.42 0.77 10.61
N SER A 162 5.49 0.19 11.14
CA SER A 162 6.65 -0.27 10.36
C SER A 162 6.49 -1.74 9.94
N ALA A 163 7.12 -2.15 8.83
CA ALA A 163 7.21 -3.55 8.45
C ALA A 163 7.83 -4.44 9.54
N SER A 164 8.73 -3.91 10.38
CA SER A 164 9.33 -4.68 11.49
C SER A 164 8.33 -5.03 12.59
N GLU A 165 7.23 -4.28 12.70
CA GLU A 165 6.13 -4.55 13.64
C GLU A 165 5.12 -5.54 13.04
N GLY A 166 5.21 -5.78 11.73
CA GLY A 166 4.25 -6.53 10.96
C GLY A 166 3.02 -5.68 10.61
N PHE A 167 2.46 -5.94 9.43
CA PHE A 167 1.16 -5.39 9.04
C PHE A 167 0.35 -6.48 8.34
N VAL A 168 -0.96 -6.43 8.54
CA VAL A 168 -1.90 -7.26 7.79
C VAL A 168 -2.29 -6.46 6.55
N PRO A 169 -1.89 -6.88 5.33
CA PRO A 169 -2.31 -6.17 4.13
C PRO A 169 -3.83 -6.17 4.05
N PRO A 170 -4.46 -5.06 3.60
CA PRO A 170 -5.91 -5.03 3.48
C PRO A 170 -6.32 -6.13 2.49
N ARG A 171 -7.35 -6.90 2.87
CA ARG A 171 -7.90 -7.90 1.96
C ARG A 171 -8.34 -7.18 0.70
N PRO A 172 -7.95 -7.67 -0.49
CA PRO A 172 -8.48 -7.15 -1.73
C PRO A 172 -10.01 -7.19 -1.65
N TYR A 173 -10.64 -6.03 -1.87
CA TYR A 173 -12.08 -5.94 -1.73
C TYR A 173 -12.78 -6.82 -2.79
N ASP A 174 -13.92 -7.40 -2.41
CA ASP A 174 -14.84 -8.03 -3.36
C ASP A 174 -15.35 -6.95 -4.33
N ALA A 175 -15.01 -7.09 -5.61
CA ALA A 175 -15.33 -6.13 -6.66
C ALA A 175 -16.84 -5.82 -6.74
N ALA A 176 -17.71 -6.79 -6.43
CA ALA A 176 -19.16 -6.60 -6.43
C ALA A 176 -19.66 -5.75 -5.26
N LYS A 177 -18.96 -5.78 -4.11
CA LYS A 177 -19.28 -4.97 -2.93
C LYS A 177 -18.71 -3.54 -3.02
N MET A 178 -17.63 -3.35 -3.79
CA MET A 178 -16.98 -2.05 -3.98
C MET A 178 -17.76 -1.09 -4.85
N ALA A 179 -18.50 -1.54 -5.87
CA ALA A 179 -19.33 -0.62 -6.66
C ALA A 179 -20.32 0.17 -5.77
N ALA A 180 -20.85 -0.48 -4.73
CA ALA A 180 -21.70 0.14 -3.72
C ALA A 180 -20.88 0.95 -2.68
N ALA A 181 -19.85 0.35 -2.09
CA ALA A 181 -19.07 1.00 -1.02
C ALA A 181 -18.24 2.21 -1.51
N THR A 182 -17.78 2.21 -2.76
CA THR A 182 -17.11 3.36 -3.39
C THR A 182 -18.12 4.48 -3.64
N ALA A 183 -19.36 4.19 -4.05
CA ALA A 183 -20.40 5.22 -4.16
C ALA A 183 -20.71 5.85 -2.79
N ASP A 184 -20.83 5.02 -1.74
CA ASP A 184 -21.15 5.48 -0.39
C ASP A 184 -19.98 6.24 0.28
N ALA A 185 -18.75 5.75 0.14
CA ALA A 185 -17.56 6.44 0.64
C ALA A 185 -17.27 7.74 -0.13
N ASN A 186 -17.56 7.76 -1.44
CA ASN A 186 -17.48 8.98 -2.25
C ASN A 186 -18.53 10.00 -1.84
N ALA A 187 -19.76 9.56 -1.56
CA ALA A 187 -20.83 10.42 -1.06
C ALA A 187 -20.46 10.99 0.32
N ALA A 188 -20.02 10.16 1.26
CA ALA A 188 -19.64 10.60 2.60
C ALA A 188 -18.44 11.57 2.61
N GLN A 189 -17.42 11.35 1.77
CA GLN A 189 -16.30 12.28 1.64
C GLN A 189 -16.69 13.57 0.91
N PHE A 190 -17.52 13.51 -0.14
CA PHE A 190 -18.03 14.70 -0.82
C PHE A 190 -18.88 15.56 0.12
N ASP A 191 -19.77 14.95 0.89
CA ASP A 191 -20.60 15.63 1.88
C ASP A 191 -19.76 16.29 2.97
N ALA A 192 -18.68 15.63 3.43
CA ALA A 192 -17.77 16.20 4.40
C ALA A 192 -17.01 17.43 3.86
N VAL A 193 -16.61 17.42 2.58
CA VAL A 193 -15.93 18.55 1.93
C VAL A 193 -16.91 19.71 1.71
N MET A 194 -18.11 19.44 1.18
CA MET A 194 -19.12 20.47 0.91
C MET A 194 -19.65 21.12 2.20
N ASN A 195 -19.82 20.36 3.28
CA ASN A 195 -20.20 20.90 4.59
C ASN A 195 -19.12 21.75 5.26
N THR A 196 -17.87 21.62 4.81
CA THR A 196 -16.73 22.43 5.30
C THR A 196 -16.56 23.72 4.48
N MET A 197 -16.94 23.70 3.20
CA MET A 197 -16.90 24.88 2.31
C MET A 197 -18.07 25.86 2.52
N ASN A 198 -19.18 25.41 3.08
CA ASN A 198 -20.38 26.22 3.33
C ASN A 198 -20.44 26.84 4.75
N ARG A 199 -19.31 26.95 5.45
CA ARG A 199 -19.21 27.65 6.75
C ARG A 199 -18.26 28.84 6.68
#